data_AF-A0A6P8HUV3-F1
#
_entry.id   AF-A0A6P8HUV3-F1
#
_cell.length_a   1.000
_cell.length_b   1.000
_cell.length_c   1.000
_cell.angle_alpha   90.00
_cell.angle_beta   90.00
_cell.angle_gamma   90.00
#
_symmetry.space_group_name_H-M   'P 1'
#
loop_
_entity.id
_entity.type
_entity.pdbx_description
1 polymer ?
#
loop_
_entity_poly.entity_id
_entity_poly.type
_entity_poly.pdbx_seq_one_letter_code
_entity_poly.pdbx_strand_id
1 'polypeptide(L)'
;MASIKLVVGILFLCCFLRGFSCVESADEQDTLSGPGVNVCVRKRSQVKYSLTTKLFFEPVYKPILQPCSNWSSRVCSSYSTTYTKKFRKVRTSKLETITMYTCCPGWTRIRGSNNCEIATCTRPCKNNGKCTGPNSCTCAEGWTGSDCSKGEYRYVCPLNL
;
A
#
# COMPACT_ATOMS: atom_id res chain seq x y z
N MET A 1 -2.42 4.83 20.89
CA MET A 1 -1.20 4.51 20.12
C MET A 1 0.09 4.72 20.93
N ALA A 2 0.03 4.82 22.27
CA ALA A 2 1.21 4.96 23.14
C ALA A 2 1.66 3.64 23.79
N SER A 3 0.79 2.63 23.86
CA SER A 3 1.09 1.36 24.55
C SER A 3 1.95 0.37 23.75
N ILE A 4 2.03 0.53 22.42
CA ILE A 4 2.80 -0.37 21.55
C ILE A 4 4.31 -0.06 21.63
N LYS A 5 4.68 1.22 21.78
CA LYS A 5 6.09 1.63 21.86
C LYS A 5 6.79 1.14 23.13
N LEU A 6 6.05 0.98 24.23
CA LEU A 6 6.61 0.51 25.51
C LEU A 6 6.93 -1.00 25.49
N VAL A 7 6.07 -1.81 24.86
CA VAL A 7 6.27 -3.27 24.72
C VAL A 7 7.47 -3.57 23.82
N VAL A 8 7.67 -2.76 22.76
CA VAL A 8 8.83 -2.85 21.87
C VAL A 8 10.14 -2.52 22.61
N GLY A 9 10.13 -1.51 23.49
CA GLY A 9 11.33 -1.15 24.27
C GLY A 9 11.79 -2.22 25.29
N ILE A 10 10.86 -2.93 25.92
CA ILE A 10 11.17 -3.99 26.90
C ILE A 10 11.74 -5.25 26.20
N LEU A 11 11.21 -5.59 25.02
CA LEU A 11 11.73 -6.69 24.20
C LEU A 11 13.15 -6.43 23.69
N PHE A 12 13.47 -5.18 23.32
CA PHE A 12 14.82 -4.79 22.89
C PHE A 12 15.87 -4.92 24.00
N LEU A 13 15.55 -4.55 25.24
CA LEU A 13 16.45 -4.74 26.38
C LEU A 13 16.72 -6.23 26.68
N CYS A 14 15.70 -7.08 26.55
CA CYS A 14 15.86 -8.53 26.72
C CYS A 14 16.71 -9.19 25.61
N CYS A 15 16.68 -8.67 24.38
CA CYS A 15 17.56 -9.15 23.28
C CYS A 15 19.04 -8.88 23.57
N PHE A 16 19.39 -7.68 24.06
CA PHE A 16 20.79 -7.30 24.35
C PHE A 16 21.41 -8.14 25.47
N LEU A 17 20.64 -8.51 26.49
CA LEU A 17 21.13 -9.33 27.61
C LEU A 17 21.30 -10.81 27.26
N ARG A 18 20.67 -11.29 26.18
CA ARG A 18 20.78 -12.70 25.73
C ARG A 18 21.63 -12.89 24.47
N GLY A 19 22.35 -11.86 24.01
CA GLY A 19 23.30 -11.98 22.89
C GLY A 19 22.66 -12.34 21.54
N PHE A 20 21.35 -12.18 21.39
CA PHE A 20 20.67 -12.37 20.11
C PHE A 20 20.58 -11.04 19.37
N SER A 21 21.19 -10.98 18.18
CA SER A 21 21.07 -9.83 17.29
C SER A 21 19.63 -9.75 16.78
N CYS A 22 18.86 -8.81 17.32
CA CYS A 22 17.50 -8.55 16.88
C CYS A 22 17.58 -7.64 15.66
N VAL A 23 17.48 -8.26 14.46
CA VAL A 23 17.38 -7.55 13.18
C VAL A 23 16.07 -6.75 13.19
N GLU A 24 16.21 -5.43 13.16
CA GLU A 24 15.12 -4.49 13.01
C GLU A 24 14.53 -4.67 11.62
N SER A 25 13.45 -5.44 11.51
CA SER A 25 12.61 -5.46 10.31
C SER A 25 11.72 -4.22 10.36
N ALA A 26 12.33 -3.06 10.13
CA ALA A 26 11.60 -1.93 9.58
C ALA A 26 11.20 -2.35 8.16
N ASP A 27 9.94 -2.75 8.01
CA ASP A 27 9.27 -2.95 6.73
C ASP A 27 9.12 -1.57 6.07
N GLU A 28 10.24 -0.98 5.66
CA GLU A 28 10.30 0.25 4.89
C GLU A 28 9.94 -0.15 3.46
N GLN A 29 8.66 0.03 3.14
CA GLN A 29 8.08 -0.26 1.84
C GLN A 29 9.07 0.09 0.71
N ASP A 30 9.42 -0.92 -0.08
CA ASP A 30 10.10 -0.81 -1.38
C ASP A 30 9.23 -0.07 -2.42
N THR A 31 8.61 1.05 -2.04
CA THR A 31 7.81 1.89 -2.92
C THR A 31 8.74 2.79 -3.70
N LEU A 32 8.86 2.52 -5.00
CA LEU A 32 9.57 3.39 -5.94
C LEU A 32 8.86 4.74 -6.00
N SER A 33 9.64 5.82 -5.99
CA SER A 33 9.10 7.19 -5.95
C SER A 33 8.56 7.67 -7.29
N GLY A 34 8.84 6.96 -8.39
CA GLY A 34 8.48 7.41 -9.73
C GLY A 34 8.76 6.38 -10.82
N PRO A 35 8.56 6.76 -12.09
CA PRO A 35 8.95 5.95 -13.25
C PRO A 35 10.46 5.77 -13.31
N GLY A 36 10.90 4.68 -13.95
CA GLY A 36 12.30 4.33 -14.08
C GLY A 36 12.49 3.12 -15.00
N VAL A 37 13.73 2.66 -15.14
CA VAL A 37 14.06 1.49 -15.97
C VAL A 37 13.46 0.23 -15.36
N ASN A 38 12.72 -0.54 -16.17
CA ASN A 38 11.97 -1.73 -15.75
C ASN A 38 11.04 -1.50 -14.54
N VAL A 39 10.48 -0.29 -14.43
CA VAL A 39 9.48 0.06 -13.42
C VAL A 39 8.09 0.00 -14.03
N CYS A 40 7.23 -0.81 -13.42
CA CYS A 40 5.85 -1.03 -13.82
C CYS A 40 4.90 -0.21 -12.94
N VAL A 41 3.88 0.37 -13.57
CA VAL A 41 2.85 1.16 -12.90
C VAL A 41 1.68 0.27 -12.51
N ARG A 42 1.33 0.25 -11.22
CA ARG A 42 0.14 -0.41 -10.69
C ARG A 42 -0.86 0.62 -10.19
N LYS A 43 -2.12 0.47 -10.56
CA LYS A 43 -3.21 1.31 -10.07
C LYS A 43 -4.00 0.55 -9.01
N ARG A 44 -4.20 1.17 -7.85
CA ARG A 44 -5.04 0.65 -6.78
C ARG A 44 -6.13 1.65 -6.47
N SER A 45 -7.37 1.18 -6.47
CA SER A 45 -8.50 1.99 -6.02
C SER A 45 -8.49 2.05 -4.49
N GLN A 46 -8.47 3.25 -3.92
CA GLN A 46 -8.56 3.49 -2.50
C GLN A 46 -9.74 4.43 -2.20
N VAL A 47 -10.50 4.11 -1.15
CA VAL A 47 -11.56 4.99 -0.66
C VAL A 47 -10.93 6.12 0.15
N LYS A 48 -11.10 7.35 -0.32
CA LYS A 48 -10.69 8.56 0.40
C LYS A 48 -11.91 9.24 0.99
N TYR A 49 -11.83 9.54 2.27
CA TYR A 49 -12.85 10.31 2.97
C TYR A 49 -12.50 11.79 2.89
N SER A 50 -13.46 12.62 2.51
CA SER A 50 -13.36 14.06 2.56
C SER A 50 -14.43 14.64 3.48
N LEU A 51 -14.10 15.73 4.16
CA LEU A 51 -15.05 16.48 4.98
C LEU A 51 -15.68 17.57 4.12
N THR A 52 -16.96 17.41 3.80
CA THR A 52 -17.72 18.40 3.04
C THR A 52 -18.70 19.10 3.96
N THR A 53 -18.68 20.43 3.97
CA THR A 53 -19.69 21.23 4.67
C THR A 53 -20.98 21.20 3.88
N LYS A 54 -22.03 20.65 4.49
CA LYS A 54 -23.37 20.61 3.88
C LYS A 54 -24.33 21.46 4.72
N LEU A 55 -25.28 22.11 4.03
CA LEU A 55 -26.34 22.91 4.62
C LEU A 55 -27.48 22.00 5.12
N PHE A 56 -27.97 22.27 6.32
CA PHE A 56 -29.11 21.59 6.95
C PHE A 56 -30.06 22.61 7.57
N PHE A 57 -31.33 22.23 7.69
CA PHE A 57 -32.35 23.01 8.37
C PHE A 57 -32.67 22.36 9.71
N GLU A 58 -32.42 23.09 10.79
CA GLU A 58 -32.70 22.65 12.15
C GLU A 58 -34.02 23.30 12.64
N PRO A 59 -35.00 22.52 13.13
CA PRO A 59 -36.25 23.05 13.62
C PRO A 59 -36.08 23.70 15.00
N VAL A 60 -36.64 24.88 15.17
CA VAL A 60 -36.70 25.63 16.43
C VAL A 60 -38.16 25.91 16.77
N TYR A 61 -38.63 25.27 17.83
CA TYR A 61 -40.01 25.40 18.31
C TYR A 61 -40.13 26.62 19.21
N LYS A 62 -40.97 27.59 18.79
CA LYS A 62 -41.25 28.81 19.56
C LYS A 62 -42.65 28.73 20.16
N PRO A 63 -42.82 28.91 21.48
CA PRO A 63 -44.12 28.88 22.11
C PRO A 63 -44.89 30.17 21.84
N ILE A 64 -46.18 30.02 21.55
CA ILE A 64 -47.18 31.08 21.42
C ILE A 64 -48.21 30.80 22.51
N LEU A 65 -48.35 31.72 23.45
CA LEU A 65 -49.31 31.61 24.54
C LEU A 65 -50.68 32.10 24.06
N GLN A 66 -51.70 31.26 24.25
CA GLN A 66 -53.08 31.58 23.87
C GLN A 66 -54.08 31.02 24.90
N PRO A 67 -55.28 31.59 25.02
CA PRO A 67 -56.34 31.03 25.85
C PRO A 67 -56.71 29.62 25.40
N CYS A 68 -57.05 28.74 26.34
CA CYS A 68 -57.46 27.38 26.01
C CYS A 68 -58.90 27.35 25.46
N SER A 69 -59.18 26.50 24.46
CA SER A 69 -60.47 26.48 23.73
C SER A 69 -61.74 26.37 24.59
N ASN A 70 -61.66 25.76 25.77
CA ASN A 70 -62.80 25.53 26.67
C ASN A 70 -62.67 26.22 28.04
N TRP A 71 -61.55 26.91 28.31
CA TRP A 71 -61.33 27.61 29.58
C TRP A 71 -60.51 28.88 29.32
N SER A 72 -61.22 30.01 29.23
CA SER A 72 -60.62 31.34 29.06
C SER A 72 -59.76 31.78 30.27
N SER A 73 -59.90 31.11 31.42
CA SER A 73 -59.09 31.34 32.62
C SER A 73 -57.74 30.60 32.62
N ARG A 74 -57.46 29.75 31.61
CA ARG A 74 -56.20 29.02 31.48
C ARG A 74 -55.45 29.45 30.21
N VAL A 75 -54.12 29.49 30.31
CA VAL A 75 -53.22 29.77 29.19
C VAL A 75 -52.60 28.45 28.71
N CYS A 76 -52.74 28.19 27.41
CA CYS A 76 -52.19 27.04 26.71
C CYS A 76 -51.04 27.50 25.80
N SER A 77 -50.01 26.68 25.63
CA SER A 77 -48.96 26.91 24.63
C SER A 77 -49.30 26.21 23.31
N SER A 78 -49.25 26.95 22.21
CA SER A 78 -49.10 26.39 20.87
C SER A 78 -47.66 26.61 20.39
N TYR A 79 -47.17 25.75 19.51
CA TYR A 79 -45.80 25.85 19.03
C TYR A 79 -45.78 26.25 17.56
N SER A 80 -45.01 27.29 17.26
CA SER A 80 -44.65 27.64 15.88
C SER A 80 -43.25 27.12 15.59
N THR A 81 -43.14 26.26 14.58
CA THR A 81 -41.86 25.70 14.14
C THR A 81 -41.20 26.65 13.15
N THR A 82 -40.03 27.18 13.53
CA THR A 82 -39.18 27.98 12.64
C THR A 82 -37.94 27.19 12.26
N TYR A 83 -37.56 27.18 10.99
CA TYR A 83 -36.38 26.44 10.54
C TYR A 83 -35.18 27.37 10.45
N THR A 84 -34.08 26.99 11.09
CA THR A 84 -32.82 27.74 11.06
C THR A 84 -31.79 27.02 10.21
N LYS A 85 -31.06 27.77 9.40
CA LYS A 85 -29.99 27.22 8.55
C LYS A 85 -28.76 26.92 9.41
N LYS A 86 -28.24 25.71 9.30
CA LYS A 86 -27.04 25.24 9.97
C LYS A 86 -26.10 24.57 8.98
N PHE A 87 -24.81 24.64 9.26
CA PHE A 87 -23.79 23.95 8.48
C PHE A 87 -23.24 22.81 9.32
N ARG A 88 -23.17 21.60 8.76
CA ARG A 88 -22.49 20.47 9.42
C ARG A 88 -21.46 19.87 8.49
N LYS A 89 -20.32 19.44 9.05
CA LYS A 89 -19.30 18.70 8.31
C LYS A 89 -19.78 17.26 8.15
N VAL A 90 -19.97 16.83 6.91
CA VAL A 90 -20.37 15.47 6.57
C VAL A 90 -19.15 14.77 5.97
N ARG A 91 -18.86 13.55 6.43
CA ARG A 91 -17.86 12.69 5.79
C ARG A 91 -18.46 12.11 4.52
N THR A 92 -17.81 12.35 3.39
CA THR A 92 -18.16 11.74 2.11
C THR A 92 -17.01 10.85 1.66
N SER A 93 -17.31 9.70 1.06
CA SER A 93 -16.31 8.80 0.50
C SER A 93 -16.25 8.99 -1.01
N LYS A 94 -15.03 9.04 -1.55
CA LYS A 94 -14.77 9.02 -2.99
C LYS A 94 -13.77 7.92 -3.30
N LEU A 95 -14.00 7.17 -4.37
CA LEU A 95 -13.02 6.23 -4.88
C LEU A 95 -11.95 7.02 -5.64
N GLU A 96 -10.72 7.00 -5.15
CA GLU A 96 -9.57 7.60 -5.80
C GLU A 96 -8.64 6.49 -6.30
N THR A 97 -8.05 6.68 -7.48
CA THR A 97 -7.09 5.72 -8.03
C THR A 97 -5.69 6.18 -7.64
N ILE A 98 -5.02 5.42 -6.79
CA ILE A 98 -3.63 5.66 -6.42
C ILE A 98 -2.72 4.91 -7.36
N THR A 99 -1.67 5.60 -7.79
CA THR A 99 -0.64 5.05 -8.65
C THR A 99 0.54 4.61 -7.80
N MET A 100 0.95 3.36 -7.96
CA MET A 100 2.07 2.73 -7.26
C MET A 100 3.09 2.27 -8.28
N TYR A 101 4.36 2.52 -8.01
CA TYR A 101 5.47 2.08 -8.86
C TYR A 101 6.12 0.84 -8.23
N THR A 102 6.29 -0.21 -9.02
CA THR A 102 6.89 -1.48 -8.60
C THR A 102 7.82 -1.97 -9.69
N CYS A 103 8.90 -2.69 -9.34
CA CYS A 103 9.69 -3.36 -10.37
C CYS A 103 8.83 -4.30 -11.21
N CYS A 104 9.07 -4.32 -12.51
CA CYS A 104 8.40 -5.25 -13.40
C CYS A 104 8.78 -6.70 -13.04
N PRO A 105 7.94 -7.70 -13.39
CA PRO A 105 8.26 -9.10 -13.15
C PRO A 105 9.62 -9.49 -13.73
N GLY A 106 10.44 -10.18 -12.94
CA GLY A 106 11.79 -10.56 -13.35
C GLY A 106 12.84 -9.46 -13.19
N TRP A 107 12.52 -8.38 -12.47
CA TRP A 107 13.47 -7.32 -12.14
C TRP A 107 13.43 -6.96 -10.66
N THR A 108 14.59 -6.65 -10.10
CA THR A 108 14.78 -6.14 -8.75
C THR A 108 15.73 -4.95 -8.76
N ARG A 109 15.84 -4.27 -7.62
CA ARG A 109 16.65 -3.06 -7.46
C ARG A 109 17.55 -3.18 -6.26
N ILE A 110 18.60 -2.37 -6.26
CA ILE A 110 19.36 -2.06 -5.05
C ILE A 110 18.59 -1.01 -4.25
N ARG A 111 18.60 -1.10 -2.92
CA ARG A 111 17.99 -0.07 -2.06
C ARG A 111 18.59 1.30 -2.38
N GLY A 112 17.73 2.31 -2.51
CA GLY A 112 18.13 3.67 -2.91
C GLY A 112 18.14 3.94 -4.42
N SER A 113 17.99 2.92 -5.28
CA SER A 113 17.82 3.14 -6.73
C SER A 113 16.34 3.26 -7.12
N ASN A 114 16.05 4.14 -8.08
CA ASN A 114 14.74 4.26 -8.73
C ASN A 114 14.59 3.37 -9.97
N ASN A 115 15.65 2.64 -10.34
CA ASN A 115 15.66 1.73 -11.47
C ASN A 115 15.74 0.28 -11.00
N CYS A 116 15.07 -0.61 -11.73
CA CYS A 116 15.10 -2.05 -11.49
C CYS A 116 16.03 -2.72 -12.50
N GLU A 117 17.33 -2.64 -12.23
CA GLU A 117 18.39 -3.06 -13.16
C GLU A 117 18.87 -4.49 -12.93
N ILE A 118 18.52 -5.10 -11.81
CA ILE A 118 18.94 -6.47 -11.48
C ILE A 118 17.91 -7.44 -12.05
N ALA A 119 18.31 -8.23 -13.04
CA ALA A 119 17.46 -9.29 -13.58
C ALA A 119 17.27 -10.43 -12.57
N THR A 120 16.04 -10.94 -12.47
CA THR A 120 15.69 -12.11 -11.67
C THR A 120 14.98 -13.16 -12.52
N CYS A 121 15.37 -14.41 -12.32
CA CYS A 121 14.87 -15.55 -13.05
C CYS A 121 13.98 -16.38 -12.11
N THR A 122 12.78 -16.77 -12.56
CA THR A 122 11.87 -17.60 -11.76
C THR A 122 12.47 -18.97 -11.47
N ARG A 123 13.23 -19.52 -12.43
CA ARG A 123 14.08 -20.69 -12.22
C ARG A 123 15.53 -20.22 -12.16
N PRO A 124 16.31 -20.61 -11.12
CA PRO A 124 17.71 -20.24 -11.05
C PRO A 124 18.49 -20.87 -12.20
N CYS A 125 19.39 -20.09 -12.81
CA CYS A 125 20.32 -20.60 -13.80
C CYS A 125 21.31 -21.57 -13.13
N LYS A 126 21.51 -22.75 -13.73
CA LYS A 126 22.45 -23.78 -13.25
C LYS A 126 23.82 -23.62 -13.89
N ASN A 127 24.80 -24.42 -13.45
CA ASN A 127 26.11 -24.55 -14.08
C ASN A 127 26.80 -23.21 -14.40
N ASN A 128 26.86 -22.33 -13.39
CA ASN A 128 27.42 -20.98 -13.46
C ASN A 128 26.73 -20.04 -14.47
N GLY A 129 25.51 -20.34 -14.89
CA GLY A 129 24.69 -19.43 -15.67
C GLY A 129 24.33 -18.17 -14.87
N LYS A 130 24.27 -17.01 -15.55
CA LYS A 130 23.84 -15.74 -14.96
C LYS A 130 22.49 -15.32 -15.53
N CYS A 131 21.62 -14.81 -14.68
CA CYS A 131 20.36 -14.22 -15.12
C CYS A 131 20.66 -12.84 -15.72
N THR A 132 20.45 -12.69 -17.03
CA THR A 132 20.71 -11.45 -17.77
C THR A 132 19.43 -10.74 -18.21
N GLY A 133 18.29 -11.42 -18.09
CA GLY A 133 16.97 -10.85 -18.28
C GLY A 133 15.89 -11.73 -17.65
N PRO A 134 14.62 -11.30 -17.65
CA PRO A 134 13.52 -12.08 -17.09
C PRO A 134 13.45 -13.48 -17.70
N ASN A 135 13.69 -14.50 -16.88
CA ASN A 135 13.75 -15.90 -17.31
C ASN A 135 14.75 -16.20 -18.45
N SER A 136 15.78 -15.36 -18.60
CA SER A 136 16.85 -15.53 -19.59
C SER A 136 18.18 -15.74 -18.89
N CYS A 137 18.77 -16.90 -19.11
CA CYS A 137 20.07 -17.28 -18.57
C CYS A 137 21.14 -17.22 -19.65
N THR A 138 22.26 -16.56 -19.35
CA THR A 138 23.49 -16.66 -20.13
C THR A 138 24.33 -17.79 -19.54
N CYS A 139 24.53 -18.86 -20.32
CA CYS A 139 25.21 -20.08 -19.88
C CYS A 139 26.72 -20.00 -20.08
N ALA A 140 27.46 -20.74 -19.24
CA ALA A 140 28.89 -20.96 -19.43
C ALA A 140 29.16 -21.87 -20.64
N GLU A 141 30.39 -21.86 -21.15
CA GLU A 141 30.79 -22.70 -22.28
C GLU A 141 30.52 -24.19 -21.99
N GLY A 142 29.97 -24.90 -22.97
CA GLY A 142 29.59 -26.30 -22.83
C GLY A 142 28.23 -26.53 -22.14
N TRP A 143 27.46 -25.47 -21.85
CA TRP A 143 26.11 -25.58 -21.29
C TRP A 143 25.08 -24.82 -22.11
N THR A 144 23.88 -25.40 -22.26
CA THR A 144 22.78 -24.90 -23.09
C THR A 144 21.44 -25.12 -22.39
N GLY A 145 20.37 -24.60 -23.01
CA GLY A 145 19.00 -24.67 -22.50
C GLY A 145 18.63 -23.43 -21.68
N SER A 146 17.33 -23.27 -21.42
CA SER A 146 16.77 -22.07 -20.78
C SER A 146 17.29 -21.83 -19.36
N ASP A 147 17.73 -22.88 -18.65
CA ASP A 147 18.27 -22.85 -17.30
C ASP A 147 19.72 -23.33 -17.22
N CYS A 148 20.41 -23.45 -18.36
CA CYS A 148 21.77 -23.97 -18.47
C CYS A 148 21.95 -25.39 -17.94
N SER A 149 20.90 -26.21 -17.96
CA SER A 149 20.94 -27.58 -17.46
C SER A 149 21.47 -28.61 -18.45
N LYS A 150 21.50 -28.31 -19.75
CA LYS A 150 21.92 -29.26 -20.80
C LYS A 150 23.39 -29.09 -21.08
N GLY A 151 24.19 -30.14 -20.90
CA GLY A 151 25.58 -30.14 -21.35
C GLY A 151 25.65 -30.25 -22.87
N GLU A 152 26.42 -29.40 -23.51
CA GLU A 152 26.81 -29.56 -24.90
C GLU A 152 27.96 -30.56 -24.95
N TYR A 153 27.65 -31.82 -25.23
CA TYR A 153 28.67 -32.83 -25.49
C TYR A 153 29.37 -32.47 -26.80
N ARG A 154 30.48 -31.73 -26.71
CA ARG A 154 31.42 -31.63 -27.83
C ARG A 154 32.07 -32.99 -28.01
N TYR A 155 31.56 -33.80 -28.94
CA TYR A 155 32.34 -34.88 -29.53
C TYR A 155 33.47 -34.24 -30.35
N VAL A 156 34.54 -33.83 -29.67
CA VAL A 156 35.78 -33.51 -30.36
C VAL A 156 36.35 -34.85 -30.76
N CYS A 157 36.12 -35.28 -32.00
CA CYS A 157 36.94 -36.34 -32.58
C CYS A 157 38.38 -35.82 -32.55
N PRO A 158 39.31 -36.40 -31.79
CA PRO A 158 40.71 -36.13 -32.05
C PRO A 158 40.96 -36.58 -33.48
N LEU A 159 41.25 -35.63 -34.37
CA LEU A 159 41.94 -35.93 -35.62
C LEU A 159 43.29 -36.52 -35.21
N ASN A 160 43.33 -37.85 -35.07
CA ASN A 160 44.57 -38.60 -35.11
C ASN A 160 45.09 -38.46 -36.55
N LEU A 161 46.13 -37.65 -36.72
CA LEU A 161 46.99 -37.58 -37.88
C LEU A 161 48.42 -37.80 -37.40
#